data_AF-Q3YN29-F1
#
_entry.id   AF-Q3YN29-F1
#
_cell.length_a   1.000
_cell.length_b   1.000
_cell.length_c   1.000
_cell.angle_alpha   90.00
_cell.angle_beta   90.00
_cell.angle_gamma   90.00
#
_symmetry.space_group_name_H-M   'P 1'
#
loop_
_entity.id
_entity.type
_entity.pdbx_description
1 polymer ?
#
loop_
_entity_poly.entity_id
_entity_poly.type
_entity_poly.pdbx_seq_one_letter_code
_entity_poly.pdbx_strand_id
1 'polypeptide(L)'
;MGKNHPIDRDSRGRYRHSYVFMRGATVDIKLLNHDDLLKGKISTIEEFYCVLDVEGNGDPYQVTVNFSEVKYIRHEEFPTVEERSPKFSEGDQKTSFVFVIGEMIGCVFKDGKGIKGTLLSEDAYYLYVKTEKENYYTIMKGALSYVTHVKHDPLLRTNDFYTEEMKLADYKKPTEYVFSVGDTITVYFPTGKNVSGVVLDESKYWVLLQTEKRQLTVFKGSYTYFKHGPYETKAYLYVGNRQLRKQLRQEG
;
A
#
# COMPACT_ATOMS: atom_id res chain seq x y z
N MET A 1 -19.99 14.08 24.95
CA MET A 1 -20.42 13.17 23.86
C MET A 1 -20.52 13.97 22.57
N GLY A 2 -19.51 13.90 21.70
CA GLY A 2 -19.52 14.60 20.42
C GLY A 2 -20.69 14.13 19.57
N LYS A 3 -21.48 15.08 19.06
CA LYS A 3 -22.62 14.82 18.17
C LYS A 3 -22.11 14.04 16.96
N ASN A 4 -22.77 12.92 16.64
CA ASN A 4 -22.57 12.21 15.39
C ASN A 4 -22.78 13.20 14.24
N HIS A 5 -21.70 13.70 13.65
CA HIS A 5 -21.82 14.27 12.32
C HIS A 5 -22.40 13.18 11.42
N PRO A 6 -23.32 13.51 10.51
CA PRO A 6 -23.86 12.55 9.56
C PRO A 6 -22.65 11.92 8.86
N ILE A 7 -22.43 10.65 9.18
CA ILE A 7 -21.32 9.86 8.70
C ILE A 7 -21.27 10.06 7.20
N ASP A 8 -20.21 10.72 6.74
CA ASP A 8 -19.98 11.02 5.34
C ASP A 8 -19.77 9.67 4.64
N ARG A 9 -20.89 9.10 4.17
CA ARG A 9 -20.91 7.83 3.46
C ARG A 9 -20.57 8.11 2.01
N ASP A 10 -19.71 7.30 1.43
CA ASP A 10 -19.46 7.37 0.00
C ASP A 10 -20.69 6.91 -0.81
N SER A 11 -20.62 6.99 -2.15
CA SER A 11 -21.71 6.58 -3.04
C SER A 11 -22.10 5.10 -2.91
N ARG A 12 -21.24 4.29 -2.28
CA ARG A 12 -21.46 2.87 -1.98
C ARG A 12 -22.03 2.65 -0.58
N GLY A 13 -22.14 3.70 0.24
CA GLY A 13 -22.68 3.62 1.60
C GLY A 13 -21.62 3.28 2.65
N ARG A 14 -20.33 3.28 2.29
CA ARG A 14 -19.19 3.01 3.17
C ARG A 14 -18.79 4.29 3.91
N TYR A 15 -18.24 4.18 5.11
CA TYR A 15 -17.72 5.34 5.86
C TYR A 15 -16.50 5.90 5.11
N ARG A 16 -16.43 7.22 4.82
CA ARG A 16 -15.34 7.81 4.00
C ARG A 16 -13.91 7.61 4.52
N HIS A 17 -13.71 7.41 5.82
CA HIS A 17 -12.40 7.16 6.46
C HIS A 17 -12.33 5.73 7.03
N SER A 18 -12.87 4.77 6.30
CA SER A 18 -13.07 3.41 6.80
C SER A 18 -11.75 2.64 6.87
N TYR A 19 -11.09 2.74 8.01
CA TYR A 19 -10.20 1.68 8.45
C TYR A 19 -11.02 0.44 8.79
N VAL A 20 -10.40 -0.74 8.75
CA VAL A 20 -11.09 -2.00 9.06
C VAL A 20 -11.59 -2.05 10.52
N PHE A 21 -10.85 -1.45 11.47
CA PHE A 21 -11.28 -1.30 12.86
C PHE A 21 -12.32 -0.17 13.03
N MET A 22 -13.05 -0.20 14.15
CA MET A 22 -14.19 0.68 14.41
C MET A 22 -14.09 1.37 15.76
N ARG A 23 -14.85 2.46 15.93
CA ARG A 23 -15.07 3.07 17.25
C ARG A 23 -15.63 2.02 18.21
N GLY A 24 -15.06 1.97 19.42
CA GLY A 24 -15.38 1.02 20.46
C GLY A 24 -14.54 -0.26 20.42
N ALA A 25 -13.74 -0.48 19.37
CA ALA A 25 -12.82 -1.62 19.32
C ALA A 25 -11.69 -1.45 20.33
N THR A 26 -11.37 -2.53 21.05
CA THR A 26 -10.13 -2.63 21.83
C THR A 26 -8.99 -2.99 20.90
N VAL A 27 -7.93 -2.20 20.90
CA VAL A 27 -6.81 -2.36 19.98
C VAL A 27 -5.47 -2.21 20.69
N ASP A 28 -4.43 -2.75 20.05
CA ASP A 28 -3.05 -2.46 20.39
C ASP A 28 -2.36 -1.75 19.21
N ILE A 29 -1.89 -0.52 19.43
CA ILE A 29 -1.21 0.28 18.41
C ILE A 29 0.30 0.27 18.64
N LYS A 30 1.04 -0.14 17.62
CA LYS A 30 2.49 -0.02 17.57
C LYS A 30 2.87 1.20 16.73
N LEU A 31 3.63 2.12 17.30
CA LEU A 31 4.14 3.30 16.60
C LEU A 31 5.53 3.04 15.97
N LEU A 32 5.88 3.87 15.00
CA LEU A 32 7.23 3.97 14.44
C LEU A 32 8.17 4.53 15.52
N ASN A 33 9.36 3.95 15.65
CA ASN A 33 10.44 4.42 16.53
C ASN A 33 10.10 4.54 18.03
N HIS A 34 8.97 3.98 18.47
CA HIS A 34 8.62 3.86 19.89
C HIS A 34 8.52 2.39 20.26
N ASP A 35 9.14 2.01 21.38
CA ASP A 35 9.14 0.62 21.87
C ASP A 35 7.83 0.22 22.54
N ASP A 36 7.09 1.19 23.06
CA ASP A 36 5.82 0.94 23.72
C ASP A 36 4.72 0.49 22.74
N LEU A 37 3.76 -0.25 23.29
CA LEU A 37 2.54 -0.67 22.63
C LEU A 37 1.38 0.03 23.34
N LEU A 38 0.68 0.90 22.62
CA LEU A 38 -0.47 1.62 23.16
C LEU A 38 -1.68 0.69 23.15
N LYS A 39 -2.28 0.45 24.30
CA LYS A 39 -3.47 -0.41 24.44
C LYS A 39 -4.64 0.43 24.89
N GLY A 40 -5.78 0.30 24.22
CA GLY A 40 -6.96 1.06 24.60
C GLY A 40 -8.14 0.81 23.69
N LYS A 41 -9.22 1.52 23.97
CA LYS A 41 -10.46 1.47 23.21
C LYS A 41 -10.54 2.66 22.26
N ILE A 42 -10.80 2.44 20.98
CA ILE A 42 -10.93 3.53 20.00
C ILE A 42 -12.16 4.37 20.35
N SER A 43 -11.97 5.64 20.71
CA SER A 43 -13.07 6.56 21.00
C SER A 43 -13.44 7.44 19.81
N THR A 44 -12.48 7.75 18.93
CA THR A 44 -12.68 8.55 17.71
C THR A 44 -11.76 8.08 16.59
N ILE A 45 -12.23 8.17 15.33
CA ILE A 45 -11.44 7.93 14.12
C ILE A 45 -11.70 9.11 13.18
N GLU A 46 -10.64 9.83 12.82
CA GLU A 46 -10.64 10.89 11.82
C GLU A 46 -9.74 10.49 10.64
N GLU A 47 -9.64 11.36 9.62
CA GLU A 47 -8.83 11.08 8.42
C GLU A 47 -7.36 10.76 8.74
N PHE A 48 -6.74 11.56 9.63
CA PHE A 48 -5.30 11.51 9.91
C PHE A 48 -4.94 10.93 11.28
N TYR A 49 -5.93 10.71 12.16
CA TYR A 49 -5.66 10.26 13.52
C TYR A 49 -6.80 9.45 14.11
N CYS A 50 -6.50 8.69 15.15
CA CYS A 50 -7.51 8.13 16.04
C CYS A 50 -7.25 8.55 17.50
N VAL A 51 -8.26 8.39 18.34
CA VAL A 51 -8.15 8.62 19.79
C VAL A 51 -8.42 7.31 20.51
N LEU A 52 -7.57 6.97 21.48
CA LEU A 52 -7.75 5.82 22.38
C LEU A 52 -8.11 6.31 23.78
N ASP A 53 -9.12 5.69 24.37
CA ASP A 53 -9.34 5.72 25.81
C ASP A 53 -8.47 4.62 26.45
N VAL A 54 -7.59 5.02 27.38
CA VAL A 54 -6.61 4.13 28.02
C VAL A 54 -6.90 4.02 29.50
N GLU A 55 -7.08 2.79 29.98
CA GLU A 55 -7.17 2.45 31.40
C GLU A 55 -5.74 2.31 31.94
N GLY A 56 -5.20 3.39 32.52
CA GLY A 56 -3.88 3.37 33.16
C GLY A 56 -3.93 2.83 34.60
N ASN A 57 -2.77 2.76 35.27
CA ASN A 57 -2.66 2.42 36.70
C ASN A 57 -3.21 3.52 37.64
N GLY A 58 -3.88 4.53 37.10
CA GLY A 58 -4.44 5.69 37.79
C GLY A 58 -5.70 6.15 37.06
N ASP A 59 -5.90 7.45 36.93
CA ASP A 59 -7.08 7.96 36.22
C ASP A 59 -7.04 7.62 34.72
N PRO A 60 -8.20 7.30 34.12
CA PRO A 60 -8.29 7.06 32.69
C PRO A 60 -7.90 8.32 31.91
N TYR A 61 -7.15 8.14 30.83
CA TYR A 61 -6.71 9.23 29.97
C TYR A 61 -6.91 8.89 28.49
N GLN A 62 -6.80 9.91 27.64
CA GLN A 62 -6.92 9.74 26.19
C GLN A 62 -5.58 9.94 25.50
N VAL A 63 -5.33 9.14 24.47
CA VAL A 63 -4.15 9.27 23.59
C VAL A 63 -4.63 9.55 22.18
N THR A 64 -4.19 10.67 21.60
CA THR A 64 -4.40 10.97 20.18
C THR A 64 -3.22 10.46 19.37
N VAL A 65 -3.47 9.62 18.39
CA VAL A 65 -2.44 8.94 17.59
C VAL A 65 -2.56 9.32 16.13
N ASN A 66 -1.51 9.92 15.57
CA ASN A 66 -1.41 10.22 14.15
C ASN A 66 -1.11 8.94 13.34
N PHE A 67 -1.91 8.66 12.32
CA PHE A 67 -1.75 7.49 11.45
C PHE A 67 -0.43 7.48 10.67
N SER A 68 0.21 8.63 10.41
CA SER A 68 1.53 8.68 9.78
C SER A 68 2.61 7.99 10.61
N GLU A 69 2.44 8.00 11.94
CA GLU A 69 3.38 7.43 12.90
C GLU A 69 3.02 6.00 13.31
N VAL A 70 1.89 5.47 12.82
CA VAL A 70 1.46 4.12 13.16
C VAL A 70 2.19 3.12 12.28
N LYS A 71 2.77 2.09 12.92
CA LYS A 71 3.34 0.93 12.25
C LYS A 71 2.27 -0.09 11.90
N TYR A 72 1.52 -0.51 12.91
CA TYR A 72 0.35 -1.37 12.77
C TYR A 72 -0.59 -1.20 13.96
N ILE A 73 -1.84 -1.61 13.75
CA ILE A 73 -2.86 -1.73 14.78
C ILE A 73 -3.28 -3.20 14.84
N ARG A 74 -3.05 -3.86 15.97
CA ARG A 74 -3.54 -5.21 16.23
C ARG A 74 -4.93 -5.13 16.84
N HIS A 75 -5.83 -5.98 16.37
CA HIS A 75 -7.21 -6.03 16.83
C HIS A 75 -7.79 -7.45 16.63
N GLU A 76 -9.05 -7.64 17.02
CA GLU A 76 -9.82 -8.85 16.69
C GLU A 76 -10.17 -8.93 15.19
N GLU A 77 -10.77 -10.02 14.74
CA GLU A 77 -11.22 -10.09 13.35
C GLU A 77 -12.39 -9.12 13.10
N PHE A 78 -12.23 -8.28 12.08
CA PHE A 78 -13.29 -7.44 11.57
C PHE A 78 -13.60 -7.76 10.10
N PRO A 79 -14.87 -7.60 9.68
CA PRO A 79 -15.21 -7.59 8.27
C PRO A 79 -14.49 -6.44 7.57
N THR A 80 -14.12 -6.68 6.33
CA THR A 80 -13.48 -5.68 5.47
C THR A 80 -14.38 -4.45 5.25
N VAL A 81 -13.79 -3.38 4.73
CA VAL A 81 -14.53 -2.15 4.39
C VAL A 81 -15.58 -2.44 3.33
N GLU A 82 -15.20 -3.25 2.35
CA GLU A 82 -16.03 -3.72 1.24
C GLU A 82 -17.22 -4.51 1.78
N GLU A 83 -17.00 -5.51 2.64
CA GLU A 83 -18.04 -6.37 3.20
C GLU A 83 -19.04 -5.63 4.10
N ARG A 84 -18.64 -4.52 4.70
CA ARG A 84 -19.54 -3.65 5.48
C ARG A 84 -20.44 -2.79 4.60
N SER A 85 -20.20 -2.75 3.29
CA SER A 85 -21.05 -2.03 2.33
C SER A 85 -22.38 -2.75 2.14
N PRO A 86 -23.53 -2.06 2.23
CA PRO A 86 -24.82 -2.66 1.89
C PRO A 86 -24.95 -2.98 0.40
N LYS A 87 -24.03 -2.49 -0.44
CA LYS A 87 -23.95 -2.74 -1.89
C LYS A 87 -22.79 -3.66 -2.25
N PHE A 88 -22.22 -4.39 -1.29
CA PHE A 88 -21.09 -5.26 -1.51
C PHE A 88 -21.39 -6.33 -2.57
N SER A 89 -20.44 -6.52 -3.48
CA SER A 89 -20.36 -7.67 -4.38
C SER A 89 -18.95 -8.26 -4.32
N GLU A 90 -18.79 -9.56 -4.56
CA GLU A 90 -17.45 -10.19 -4.56
C GLU A 90 -16.48 -9.52 -5.55
N GLY A 91 -17.01 -8.99 -6.67
CA GLY A 91 -16.23 -8.22 -7.64
C GLY A 91 -15.69 -6.88 -7.14
N ASP A 92 -16.07 -6.45 -5.93
CA ASP A 92 -15.52 -5.28 -5.24
C ASP A 92 -14.25 -5.60 -4.44
N GLN A 93 -13.97 -6.88 -4.14
CA GLN A 93 -12.70 -7.30 -3.53
C GLN A 93 -11.59 -7.22 -4.58
N LYS A 94 -10.98 -6.05 -4.68
CA LYS A 94 -9.88 -5.77 -5.59
C LYS A 94 -8.79 -5.03 -4.87
N THR A 95 -7.55 -5.28 -5.29
CA THR A 95 -6.41 -4.47 -4.85
C THR A 95 -6.03 -3.48 -5.94
N SER A 96 -5.55 -2.32 -5.50
CA SER A 96 -4.95 -1.30 -6.36
C SER A 96 -3.50 -1.64 -6.76
N PHE A 97 -2.98 -2.76 -6.26
CA PHE A 97 -1.63 -3.26 -6.45
C PHE A 97 -1.63 -4.52 -7.32
N VAL A 98 -0.47 -5.17 -7.40
CA VAL A 98 -0.34 -6.52 -7.97
C VAL A 98 -0.78 -7.62 -7.00
N PHE A 99 -1.29 -7.24 -5.82
CA PHE A 99 -1.66 -8.21 -4.81
C PHE A 99 -2.98 -8.92 -5.13
N VAL A 100 -3.11 -10.15 -4.64
CA VAL A 100 -4.33 -10.94 -4.69
C VAL A 100 -4.83 -11.14 -3.26
N ILE A 101 -6.11 -10.86 -3.02
CA ILE A 101 -6.73 -11.15 -1.72
C ILE A 101 -6.64 -12.65 -1.45
N GLY A 102 -6.27 -13.02 -0.23
CA GLY A 102 -6.01 -14.41 0.18
C GLY A 102 -4.55 -14.87 -0.05
N GLU A 103 -3.70 -14.05 -0.69
CA GLU A 103 -2.30 -14.42 -0.86
C GLU A 103 -1.47 -14.20 0.41
N MET A 104 -0.37 -14.95 0.53
CA MET A 104 0.59 -14.78 1.60
C MET A 104 1.62 -13.70 1.25
N ILE A 105 1.66 -12.63 2.06
CA ILE A 105 2.59 -11.52 1.91
C ILE A 105 3.52 -11.38 3.11
N GLY A 106 4.69 -10.77 2.88
CA GLY A 106 5.64 -10.36 3.91
C GLY A 106 5.79 -8.85 3.92
N CYS A 107 5.23 -8.20 4.93
CA CYS A 107 5.34 -6.77 5.16
C CYS A 107 6.68 -6.47 5.85
N VAL A 108 7.60 -5.77 5.18
CA VAL A 108 8.88 -5.36 5.76
C VAL A 108 8.83 -3.88 6.09
N PHE A 109 9.08 -3.54 7.35
CA PHE A 109 8.95 -2.19 7.89
C PHE A 109 10.20 -1.34 7.71
N LYS A 110 10.05 -0.02 7.91
CA LYS A 110 11.14 0.97 7.93
C LYS A 110 12.12 0.81 9.09
N ASP A 111 11.82 -0.02 10.08
CA ASP A 111 12.76 -0.42 11.14
C ASP A 111 13.43 -1.78 10.87
N GLY A 112 13.20 -2.37 9.70
CA GLY A 112 13.77 -3.65 9.27
C GLY A 112 13.12 -4.90 9.88
N LYS A 113 12.16 -4.76 10.80
CA LYS A 113 11.32 -5.88 11.27
C LYS A 113 10.29 -6.24 10.20
N GLY A 114 9.62 -7.38 10.34
CA GLY A 114 8.57 -7.78 9.39
C GLY A 114 7.45 -8.59 10.01
N ILE A 115 6.28 -8.54 9.35
CA ILE A 115 5.12 -9.37 9.64
C ILE A 115 4.79 -10.14 8.36
N LYS A 116 4.54 -11.44 8.49
CA LYS A 116 4.11 -12.31 7.40
C LYS A 116 2.70 -12.81 7.68
N GLY A 117 1.84 -12.81 6.66
CA GLY A 117 0.47 -13.27 6.81
C GLY A 117 -0.31 -13.23 5.49
N THR A 118 -1.55 -13.67 5.57
CA THR A 118 -2.53 -13.65 4.49
C THR A 118 -3.14 -12.26 4.36
N LEU A 119 -3.14 -11.70 3.16
CA LEU A 119 -3.80 -10.42 2.86
C LEU A 119 -5.33 -10.63 2.81
N LEU A 120 -6.06 -9.94 3.68
CA LEU A 120 -7.52 -9.99 3.74
C LEU A 120 -8.18 -8.84 2.99
N SER A 121 -7.61 -7.64 3.06
CA SER A 121 -8.03 -6.48 2.27
C SER A 121 -6.92 -5.45 2.15
N GLU A 122 -7.08 -4.53 1.20
CA GLU A 122 -6.18 -3.42 0.97
C GLU A 122 -6.99 -2.16 0.72
N ASP A 123 -6.55 -1.05 1.33
CA ASP A 123 -7.06 0.28 1.05
C ASP A 123 -5.87 1.22 0.81
N ALA A 124 -6.10 2.45 0.33
CA ALA A 124 -5.07 3.43 0.00
C ALA A 124 -3.97 3.56 1.07
N TYR A 125 -4.32 3.50 2.35
CA TYR A 125 -3.40 3.74 3.47
C TYR A 125 -2.91 2.49 4.20
N TYR A 126 -3.59 1.34 4.09
CA TYR A 126 -3.28 0.17 4.90
C TYR A 126 -3.38 -1.16 4.15
N LEU A 127 -2.79 -2.20 4.74
CA LEU A 127 -2.98 -3.61 4.39
C LEU A 127 -3.59 -4.32 5.60
N TYR A 128 -4.69 -5.04 5.41
CA TYR A 128 -5.29 -5.86 6.46
C TYR A 128 -4.77 -7.29 6.35
N VAL A 129 -4.04 -7.74 7.36
CA VAL A 129 -3.27 -8.99 7.31
C VAL A 129 -3.59 -9.89 8.48
N LYS A 130 -3.85 -11.16 8.18
CA LYS A 130 -4.00 -12.24 9.15
C LYS A 130 -2.73 -13.07 9.22
N THR A 131 -2.14 -13.20 10.40
CA THR A 131 -0.96 -14.05 10.61
C THR A 131 -1.36 -15.50 10.90
N GLU A 132 -0.40 -16.43 10.75
CA GLU A 132 -0.59 -17.87 11.07
C GLU A 132 -0.99 -18.12 12.53
N LYS A 133 -0.69 -17.18 13.43
CA LYS A 133 -1.07 -17.22 14.85
C LYS A 133 -2.45 -16.62 15.10
N GLU A 134 -3.30 -16.51 14.08
CA GLU A 134 -4.65 -15.93 14.16
C GLU A 134 -4.66 -14.50 14.76
N ASN A 135 -3.60 -13.72 14.54
CA ASN A 135 -3.58 -12.30 14.88
C ASN A 135 -3.90 -11.46 13.64
N TYR A 136 -4.73 -10.44 13.83
CA TYR A 136 -5.22 -9.55 12.79
C TYR A 136 -4.59 -8.17 12.92
N TYR A 137 -4.05 -7.66 11.82
CA TYR A 137 -3.31 -6.40 11.79
C TYR A 137 -3.80 -5.48 10.69
N THR A 138 -4.10 -4.24 11.05
CA THR A 138 -4.11 -3.11 10.11
C THR A 138 -2.70 -2.56 10.03
N ILE A 139 -1.99 -2.86 8.95
CA ILE A 139 -0.60 -2.43 8.71
C ILE A 139 -0.59 -1.16 7.87
N MET A 140 -0.01 -0.09 8.38
CA MET A 140 0.03 1.18 7.63
C MET A 140 1.11 1.13 6.54
N LYS A 141 0.75 1.46 5.31
CA LYS A 141 1.68 1.44 4.18
C LYS A 141 2.81 2.45 4.34
N GLY A 142 2.53 3.59 4.97
CA GLY A 142 3.54 4.61 5.28
C GLY A 142 4.69 4.09 6.16
N ALA A 143 4.46 3.03 6.94
CA ALA A 143 5.46 2.38 7.78
C ALA A 143 6.30 1.30 7.07
N LEU A 144 5.93 0.91 5.85
CA LEU A 144 6.59 -0.16 5.11
C LEU A 144 7.79 0.37 4.33
N SER A 145 8.84 -0.45 4.27
CA SER A 145 9.90 -0.32 3.27
C SER A 145 9.43 -0.94 1.96
N TYR A 146 8.93 -2.18 2.02
CA TYR A 146 8.43 -2.93 0.88
C TYR A 146 7.57 -4.11 1.34
N VAL A 147 6.81 -4.67 0.40
CA VAL A 147 6.05 -5.92 0.59
C VAL A 147 6.68 -7.00 -0.27
N THR A 148 6.94 -8.16 0.32
CA THR A 148 7.41 -9.36 -0.38
C THR A 148 6.23 -10.26 -0.68
N HIS A 149 6.20 -10.86 -1.86
CA HIS A 149 5.14 -11.80 -2.22
C HIS A 149 5.69 -12.86 -3.19
N VAL A 150 4.87 -13.87 -3.47
CA VAL A 150 5.19 -14.88 -4.48
C VAL A 150 5.30 -14.25 -5.87
N LYS A 151 5.87 -15.00 -6.81
CA LYS A 151 6.04 -14.53 -8.18
C LYS A 151 4.66 -14.33 -8.83
N HIS A 152 4.38 -13.11 -9.26
CA HIS A 152 3.25 -12.74 -10.11
C HIS A 152 3.73 -12.46 -11.52
N ASP A 153 2.93 -12.83 -12.51
CA ASP A 153 3.16 -12.33 -13.85
C ASP A 153 2.73 -10.86 -13.89
N PRO A 154 3.63 -9.93 -14.28
CA PRO A 154 3.29 -8.51 -14.32
C PRO A 154 2.14 -8.30 -15.29
N LEU A 155 0.99 -7.91 -14.74
CA LEU A 155 -0.11 -7.39 -15.54
C LEU A 155 0.30 -5.97 -15.94
N LEU A 156 1.10 -5.84 -17.02
CA LEU A 156 1.52 -4.55 -17.56
C LEU A 156 0.27 -3.74 -17.90
N ARG A 157 -0.22 -2.98 -16.92
CA ARG A 157 -1.47 -2.23 -17.06
C ARG A 157 -1.23 -1.12 -18.06
N THR A 158 -2.09 -1.06 -19.06
CA THR A 158 -2.16 0.08 -19.95
C THR A 158 -2.69 1.28 -19.17
N ASN A 159 -2.08 2.43 -19.41
CA ASN A 159 -2.33 3.67 -18.69
C ASN A 159 -1.96 4.87 -19.55
N ASP A 160 -1.97 6.06 -18.94
CA ASP A 160 -1.66 7.31 -19.62
C ASP A 160 -0.26 7.38 -20.23
N PHE A 161 0.65 6.45 -19.91
CA PHE A 161 2.00 6.34 -20.48
C PHE A 161 2.25 5.11 -21.36
N TYR A 162 1.43 4.05 -21.26
CA TYR A 162 1.63 2.81 -22.01
C TYR A 162 0.29 2.30 -22.54
N THR A 163 0.10 2.30 -23.86
CA THR A 163 -1.18 1.93 -24.48
C THR A 163 -1.11 0.58 -25.18
N GLU A 164 -2.28 0.06 -25.59
CA GLU A 164 -2.36 -1.20 -26.33
C GLU A 164 -1.57 -1.14 -27.64
N GLU A 165 -1.59 -0.02 -28.37
CA GLU A 165 -0.83 0.10 -29.62
C GLU A 165 0.68 0.00 -29.37
N MET A 166 1.19 0.62 -28.29
CA MET A 166 2.60 0.51 -27.90
C MET A 166 2.97 -0.91 -27.48
N LYS A 167 2.07 -1.58 -26.76
CA LYS A 167 2.24 -2.96 -26.32
C LYS A 167 2.26 -3.94 -27.49
N LEU A 168 1.37 -3.77 -28.47
CA LEU A 168 1.32 -4.59 -29.70
C LEU A 168 2.59 -4.40 -30.55
N ALA A 169 3.17 -3.21 -30.52
CA ALA A 169 4.43 -2.90 -31.19
C ALA A 169 5.70 -3.22 -30.37
N ASP A 170 5.57 -4.03 -29.30
CA ASP A 170 6.66 -4.51 -28.44
C ASP A 170 7.54 -3.39 -27.81
N TYR A 171 6.95 -2.21 -27.59
CA TYR A 171 7.64 -1.15 -26.86
C TYR A 171 7.74 -1.51 -25.37
N LYS A 172 8.88 -1.24 -24.75
CA LYS A 172 9.00 -1.36 -23.28
C LYS A 172 8.09 -0.35 -22.59
N LYS A 173 7.33 -0.78 -21.58
CA LYS A 173 6.55 0.13 -20.73
C LYS A 173 7.48 1.16 -20.08
N PRO A 174 7.32 2.47 -20.37
CA PRO A 174 8.06 3.49 -19.67
C PRO A 174 7.58 3.57 -18.21
N THR A 175 8.49 3.93 -17.31
CA THR A 175 8.10 4.38 -15.97
C THR A 175 8.10 5.91 -15.91
N GLU A 176 7.50 6.47 -14.87
CA GLU A 176 7.64 7.90 -14.52
C GLU A 176 9.10 8.31 -14.22
N TYR A 177 9.98 7.33 -13.94
CA TYR A 177 11.41 7.54 -13.77
C TYR A 177 12.17 7.43 -15.09
N VAL A 178 13.45 7.81 -15.06
CA VAL A 178 14.35 7.67 -16.22
C VAL A 178 14.54 6.21 -16.67
N PHE A 179 14.49 5.24 -15.75
CA PHE A 179 14.52 3.81 -16.08
C PHE A 179 13.16 3.30 -16.59
N SER A 180 13.12 2.12 -17.19
CA SER A 180 11.94 1.49 -17.80
C SER A 180 11.70 0.09 -17.22
N VAL A 181 10.55 -0.50 -17.53
CA VAL A 181 10.35 -1.94 -17.27
C VAL A 181 11.42 -2.75 -18.00
N GLY A 182 11.98 -3.75 -17.32
CA GLY A 182 13.10 -4.58 -17.76
C GLY A 182 14.48 -4.09 -17.32
N ASP A 183 14.59 -2.87 -16.80
CA ASP A 183 15.88 -2.35 -16.30
C ASP A 183 16.22 -2.90 -14.92
N THR A 184 17.52 -3.08 -14.66
CA THR A 184 18.01 -3.47 -13.34
C THR A 184 18.32 -2.23 -12.50
N ILE A 185 17.73 -2.15 -11.31
CA ILE A 185 17.94 -1.06 -10.36
C ILE A 185 18.26 -1.60 -8.97
N THR A 186 18.85 -0.76 -8.13
CA THR A 186 19.02 -0.98 -6.70
C THR A 186 18.27 0.08 -5.92
N VAL A 187 17.37 -0.34 -5.04
CA VAL A 187 16.62 0.53 -4.13
C VAL A 187 17.36 0.64 -2.81
N TYR A 188 17.56 1.85 -2.30
CA TYR A 188 18.10 2.11 -0.96
C TYR A 188 16.99 2.61 -0.04
N PHE A 189 16.92 2.05 1.16
CA PHE A 189 15.89 2.37 2.16
C PHE A 189 16.47 3.18 3.33
N PRO A 190 15.63 3.89 4.11
CA PRO A 190 16.06 4.61 5.31
C PRO A 190 16.75 3.73 6.36
N THR A 191 16.51 2.42 6.34
CA THR A 191 17.20 1.43 7.21
C THR A 191 18.70 1.27 6.91
N GLY A 192 19.19 1.83 5.80
CA GLY A 192 20.52 1.54 5.24
C GLY A 192 20.58 0.23 4.45
N LYS A 193 19.52 -0.59 4.46
CA LYS A 193 19.42 -1.78 3.60
C LYS A 193 19.15 -1.36 2.15
N ASN A 194 19.56 -2.23 1.24
CA ASN A 194 19.26 -2.07 -0.17
C ASN A 194 18.79 -3.39 -0.79
N VAL A 195 18.13 -3.28 -1.93
CA VAL A 195 17.59 -4.39 -2.70
C VAL A 195 17.83 -4.12 -4.17
N SER A 196 18.47 -5.06 -4.87
CA SER A 196 18.60 -5.01 -6.32
C SER A 196 17.57 -5.92 -6.99
N GLY A 197 17.04 -5.48 -8.13
CA GLY A 197 16.08 -6.25 -8.91
C GLY A 197 15.78 -5.64 -10.27
N VAL A 198 15.11 -6.42 -11.11
CA VAL A 198 14.61 -6.00 -12.41
C VAL A 198 13.24 -5.37 -12.24
N VAL A 199 13.02 -4.20 -12.84
CA VAL A 199 11.72 -3.52 -12.85
C VAL A 199 10.74 -4.35 -13.67
N LEU A 200 9.69 -4.84 -13.02
CA LEU A 200 8.64 -5.62 -13.66
C LEU A 200 7.43 -4.78 -14.05
N ASP A 201 7.06 -3.84 -13.18
CA ASP A 201 5.95 -2.93 -13.42
C ASP A 201 6.05 -1.70 -12.52
N GLU A 202 5.27 -0.68 -12.85
CA GLU A 202 5.16 0.56 -12.09
C GLU A 202 3.75 1.13 -12.19
N SER A 203 3.31 1.74 -11.09
CA SER A 203 2.07 2.48 -10.97
C SER A 203 2.28 3.70 -10.09
N LYS A 204 1.28 4.57 -10.03
CA LYS A 204 1.32 5.88 -9.37
C LYS A 204 2.02 5.87 -8.01
N TYR A 205 1.82 4.85 -7.18
CA TYR A 205 2.34 4.79 -5.81
C TYR A 205 3.38 3.69 -5.54
N TRP A 206 3.74 2.87 -6.53
CA TRP A 206 4.61 1.72 -6.30
C TRP A 206 5.42 1.29 -7.52
N VAL A 207 6.52 0.58 -7.25
CA VAL A 207 7.37 -0.09 -8.23
C VAL A 207 7.46 -1.57 -7.87
N LEU A 208 7.21 -2.45 -8.83
CA LEU A 208 7.33 -3.90 -8.68
C LEU A 208 8.69 -4.35 -9.20
N LEU A 209 9.43 -5.09 -8.38
CA LEU A 209 10.75 -5.60 -8.70
C LEU A 209 10.79 -7.13 -8.63
N GLN A 210 11.47 -7.74 -9.59
CA GLN A 210 11.93 -9.12 -9.51
C GLN A 210 13.33 -9.14 -8.88
N THR A 211 13.47 -9.79 -7.74
CA THR A 211 14.79 -10.17 -7.21
C THR A 211 15.12 -11.61 -7.61
N GLU A 212 16.31 -12.09 -7.29
CA GLU A 212 16.69 -13.49 -7.51
C GLU A 212 15.72 -14.50 -6.86
N LYS A 213 15.15 -14.15 -5.70
CA LYS A 213 14.38 -15.11 -4.87
C LYS A 213 12.87 -14.89 -4.92
N ARG A 214 12.42 -13.66 -5.15
CA ARG A 214 11.01 -13.26 -4.98
C ARG A 214 10.71 -11.92 -5.63
N GLN A 215 9.43 -11.60 -5.71
CA GLN A 215 8.99 -10.27 -6.10
C GLN A 215 8.79 -9.37 -4.89
N LEU A 216 8.98 -8.07 -5.14
CA LEU A 216 8.89 -7.03 -4.14
C LEU A 216 8.13 -5.84 -4.69
N THR A 217 7.11 -5.41 -3.95
CA THR A 217 6.44 -4.14 -4.19
C THR A 217 7.05 -3.09 -3.28
N VAL A 218 7.69 -2.07 -3.87
CA VAL A 218 8.28 -0.92 -3.19
C VAL A 218 7.34 0.26 -3.33
N PHE A 219 6.90 0.86 -2.22
CA PHE A 219 6.10 2.09 -2.30
C PHE A 219 7.00 3.29 -2.60
N LYS A 220 6.51 4.22 -3.43
CA LYS A 220 7.30 5.39 -3.83
C LYS A 220 7.62 6.34 -2.66
N GLY A 221 6.88 6.26 -1.55
CA GLY A 221 7.15 7.00 -0.31
C GLY A 221 8.10 6.28 0.67
N SER A 222 8.69 5.15 0.27
CA SER A 222 9.45 4.27 1.16
C SER A 222 10.94 4.20 0.88
N TYR A 223 11.38 4.52 -0.34
CA TYR A 223 12.79 4.54 -0.70
C TYR A 223 13.46 5.87 -0.35
N THR A 224 14.78 5.85 -0.17
CA THR A 224 15.61 7.06 -0.05
C THR A 224 16.12 7.49 -1.42
N TYR A 225 16.67 6.55 -2.19
CA TYR A 225 17.02 6.77 -3.60
C TYR A 225 17.07 5.44 -4.37
N PHE A 226 17.01 5.53 -5.70
CA PHE A 226 17.32 4.44 -6.61
C PHE A 226 18.72 4.65 -7.19
N LYS A 227 19.50 3.58 -7.27
CA LYS A 227 20.73 3.50 -8.07
C LYS A 227 20.42 2.70 -9.32
N HIS A 228 20.77 3.23 -10.48
CA HIS A 228 20.53 2.60 -11.77
C HIS A 228 21.60 3.03 -12.79
N GLY A 229 21.63 2.41 -13.97
CA GLY A 229 22.58 2.77 -15.03
C GLY A 229 22.32 4.16 -15.63
N PRO A 230 23.23 4.67 -16.48
CA PRO A 230 22.96 5.90 -17.23
C PRO A 230 21.85 5.64 -18.27
N TYR A 231 20.76 6.40 -18.18
CA TYR A 231 19.64 6.36 -19.12
C TYR A 231 19.40 7.75 -19.69
N GLU A 232 18.84 7.80 -20.89
CA GLU A 232 18.42 9.07 -21.49
C GLU A 232 17.34 9.76 -20.66
N THR A 233 17.37 11.09 -20.65
CA THR A 233 16.35 11.88 -19.96
C THR A 233 14.99 11.69 -20.61
N LYS A 234 13.96 11.62 -19.78
CA LYS A 234 12.56 11.50 -20.20
C LYS A 234 11.78 12.80 -19.96
N ALA A 235 12.45 13.96 -20.01
CA ALA A 235 11.85 15.28 -19.77
C ALA A 235 10.61 15.61 -20.63
N TYR A 236 10.45 14.90 -21.75
CA TYR A 236 9.30 15.03 -22.66
C TYR A 236 8.52 13.73 -22.85
N LEU A 237 8.56 12.80 -21.89
CA LEU A 237 7.90 11.49 -21.98
C LEU A 237 6.44 11.61 -22.44
N TYR A 238 5.69 12.53 -21.84
CA TYR A 238 4.29 12.77 -22.20
C TYR A 238 4.11 13.22 -23.66
N VAL A 239 4.97 14.13 -24.15
CA VAL A 239 4.89 14.64 -25.52
C VAL A 239 5.29 13.56 -26.51
N GLY A 240 6.38 12.85 -26.24
CA GLY A 240 6.87 11.73 -27.06
C GLY A 240 5.84 10.60 -27.15
N ASN A 241 5.27 10.17 -26.02
CA ASN A 241 4.23 9.14 -26.01
C ASN A 241 2.98 9.58 -26.78
N ARG A 242 2.59 10.87 -26.69
CA ARG A 242 1.45 11.40 -27.46
C ARG A 242 1.69 11.34 -28.96
N GLN A 243 2.92 11.64 -29.42
CA GLN A 243 3.28 11.57 -30.84
C GLN A 243 3.33 10.11 -31.32
N LEU A 244 4.00 9.24 -30.57
CA LEU A 244 4.11 7.82 -30.89
C LEU A 244 2.73 7.16 -30.99
N ARG A 245 1.81 7.44 -30.06
CA ARG A 245 0.42 6.95 -30.13
C ARG A 245 -0.31 7.35 -31.41
N LYS A 246 -0.08 8.56 -31.92
CA LYS A 246 -0.69 9.00 -33.17
C LYS A 246 -0.14 8.22 -34.36
N GLN A 247 1.16 7.95 -34.37
CA GLN A 247 1.82 7.18 -35.43
C GLN A 247 1.32 5.74 -35.45
N LEU A 248 1.35 5.05 -34.31
CA LEU A 248 0.94 3.64 -34.22
C LEU A 248 -0.54 3.43 -34.59
N ARG A 249 -1.41 4.42 -34.35
CA ARG A 249 -2.83 4.39 -34.77
C ARG A 249 -3.05 4.62 -36.26
N GLN A 250 -2.08 5.16 -36.97
CA GLN A 250 -2.15 5.34 -38.42
C GLN A 250 -1.63 4.10 -39.17
N GLU A 251 -0.83 3.26 -38.49
CA GLU A 251 -0.18 2.08 -39.05
C GLU A 251 -0.97 0.76 -38.85
N GLY A 252 -1.96 0.75 -37.95
CA GLY A 252 -2.86 -0.39 -37.69
C GLY A 252 -4.29 -0.10 -38.14
#